data_AF-A0A6G1DSK4-F1
#
_entry.id   AF-A0A6G1DSK4-F1
#
_cell.length_a   1.000
_cell.length_b   1.000
_cell.length_c   1.000
_cell.angle_alpha   90.00
_cell.angle_beta   90.00
_cell.angle_gamma   90.00
#
_symmetry.space_group_name_H-M   'P 1'
#
loop_
_entity.id
_entity.type
_entity.pdbx_description
1 polymer ?
#
loop_
_entity_poly.entity_id
_entity_poly.type
_entity_poly.pdbx_seq_one_letter_code
_entity_poly.pdbx_strand_id
1 'polypeptide(L)'
;MVTGNISSVADARLGGSYNVNSMWKVLDAAMMCTTDIAAQRPVMAAVVMQLKESLKLEESHGDMGDMENIARDNMSSMSMFGPSAR
;
A
#
# COMPACT_ATOMS: atom_id res chain seq x y z
N MET A 1 -11.42 17.45 6.96
CA MET A 1 -10.91 16.39 6.07
C MET A 1 -9.78 16.99 5.27
N VAL A 2 -8.55 16.53 5.48
CA VAL A 2 -7.42 16.93 4.63
C VAL A 2 -7.66 16.30 3.27
N THR A 3 -8.02 17.13 2.29
CA THR A 3 -8.02 16.75 0.88
C THR A 3 -6.59 16.88 0.38
N GLY A 4 -5.86 15.77 0.39
CA GLY A 4 -4.48 15.68 -0.09
C GLY A 4 -4.33 14.54 -1.08
N ASN A 5 -3.25 14.55 -1.85
CA ASN A 5 -2.92 13.45 -2.75
C ASN A 5 -1.78 12.62 -2.14
N ILE A 6 -2.06 11.37 -1.75
CA ILE A 6 -1.05 10.47 -1.15
C ILE A 6 0.15 10.26 -2.08
N SER A 7 -0.08 10.19 -3.40
CA SER A 7 1.02 10.00 -4.35
C SER A 7 2.03 11.15 -4.37
N SER A 8 1.66 12.34 -3.85
CA SER A 8 2.59 13.47 -3.74
C SER A 8 3.55 13.37 -2.55
N VAL A 9 3.23 12.55 -1.55
CA VAL A 9 4.02 12.40 -0.31
C VAL A 9 4.60 10.99 -0.14
N ALA A 10 4.11 10.02 -0.89
CA ALA A 10 4.64 8.66 -0.89
C ALA A 10 6.09 8.65 -1.40
N ASP A 11 6.91 7.74 -0.84
CA ASP A 11 8.27 7.53 -1.34
C ASP A 11 8.22 7.09 -2.81
N ALA A 12 8.90 7.84 -3.68
CA ALA A 12 8.95 7.56 -5.12
C ALA A 12 9.47 6.15 -5.43
N ARG A 13 10.29 5.56 -4.55
CA ARG A 13 10.81 4.20 -4.68
C ARG A 13 9.73 3.13 -4.59
N LEU A 14 8.56 3.45 -4.03
CA LEU A 14 7.43 2.51 -3.98
C LEU A 14 6.76 2.36 -5.36
N GLY A 15 6.96 3.30 -6.29
CA GLY A 15 6.44 3.19 -7.66
C GLY A 15 4.91 3.03 -7.75
N GLY A 16 4.16 3.47 -6.73
CA GLY A 16 2.71 3.26 -6.65
C GLY A 16 2.28 1.90 -6.10
N SER A 17 3.22 1.02 -5.73
CA SER A 17 2.96 -0.27 -5.10
C SER A 17 2.67 -0.12 -3.61
N TYR A 18 1.53 0.51 -3.30
CA TYR A 18 1.03 0.65 -1.93
C TYR A 18 -0.49 0.78 -1.91
N ASN A 19 -1.12 0.37 -0.82
CA ASN A 19 -2.53 0.62 -0.60
C ASN A 19 -2.75 2.08 -0.15
N VAL A 20 -3.54 2.84 -0.90
CA VAL A 20 -3.83 4.27 -0.60
C VAL A 20 -4.49 4.43 0.78
N ASN A 21 -5.35 3.51 1.20
CA ASN A 21 -6.01 3.58 2.51
C ASN A 21 -5.02 3.26 3.65
N SER A 22 -4.12 2.31 3.44
CA SER A 22 -3.02 2.03 4.37
C SER A 22 -2.18 3.30 4.58
N MET A 23 -1.76 3.95 3.49
CA MET A 23 -0.96 5.17 3.53
C MET A 23 -1.68 6.34 4.23
N TRP A 24 -2.99 6.50 4.02
CA TRP A 24 -3.77 7.52 4.74
C TRP A 24 -3.73 7.31 6.25
N LYS A 25 -3.83 6.06 6.72
CA LYS A 25 -3.80 5.76 8.16
C LYS A 25 -2.43 5.98 8.77
N VAL A 26 -1.36 5.66 8.04
CA VAL A 26 0.01 6.00 8.44
C VAL A 26 0.19 7.52 8.51
N LEU A 27 -0.31 8.26 7.53
CA LEU A 27 -0.22 9.72 7.49
C LEU A 27 -0.96 10.37 8.67
N ASP A 28 -2.16 9.88 8.99
CA ASP A 28 -2.95 10.36 10.13
C ASP A 28 -2.20 10.13 11.45
N ALA A 29 -1.64 8.93 11.66
CA ALA A 29 -0.82 8.62 12.83
C ALA A 29 0.41 9.54 12.93
N ALA A 30 1.10 9.77 11.79
CA ALA A 30 2.26 10.65 11.73
C ALA A 30 1.89 12.10 12.08
N MET A 31 0.78 12.62 11.53
CA MET A 31 0.29 13.97 11.83
C MET A 31 0.01 14.14 13.32
N MET A 32 -0.67 13.17 13.96
CA MET A 32 -0.91 13.19 15.40
C MET A 32 0.40 13.22 16.20
N CYS A 33 1.41 12.45 15.80
CA CYS A 33 2.72 12.41 16.44
C CYS A 33 3.50 13.73 16.32
N THR A 34 3.30 14.46 15.22
CA THR A 34 3.98 15.74 14.94
C THR A 34 3.24 16.96 15.47
N THR A 35 2.11 16.80 16.14
CA THR A 35 1.35 17.91 16.71
C THR A 35 2.24 18.79 17.61
N ASP A 36 2.12 20.11 17.48
CA ASP A 36 2.94 21.09 18.22
C ASP A 36 2.74 20.95 19.74
N ILE A 37 1.51 20.66 20.16
CA ILE A 37 1.14 20.45 21.55
C ILE A 37 1.52 19.02 21.95
N ALA A 38 2.62 18.88 22.70
CA ALA A 38 3.13 17.58 23.13
C ALA A 38 2.09 16.71 23.87
N ALA A 39 1.22 17.32 24.67
CA ALA A 39 0.17 16.62 25.40
C ALA A 39 -0.94 16.03 24.50
N GLN A 40 -1.05 16.48 23.24
CA GLN A 40 -1.98 15.93 22.26
C GLN A 40 -1.36 14.79 21.43
N ARG A 41 -0.05 14.58 21.54
CA ARG A 41 0.62 13.47 20.86
C ARG A 41 0.15 12.14 21.46
N PRO A 42 -0.09 11.13 20.63
CA PRO A 42 -0.53 9.83 21.09
C PRO A 42 0.56 9.14 21.92
N VAL A 43 0.14 8.33 22.88
CA VAL A 43 1.04 7.39 23.56
C VAL A 43 1.48 6.29 22.58
N MET A 44 2.68 5.74 22.78
CA MET A 44 3.25 4.74 21.85
C MET A 44 2.35 3.51 21.63
N ALA A 45 1.55 3.11 22.63
CA ALA A 45 0.59 2.02 22.48
C ALA A 45 -0.49 2.31 21.42
N ALA A 46 -0.98 3.56 21.35
CA ALA A 46 -1.95 3.98 20.35
C ALA A 46 -1.30 4.05 18.96
N VAL A 47 -0.06 4.54 18.86
CA VAL A 47 0.71 4.55 17.62
C VAL A 47 0.87 3.14 17.06
N VAL A 48 1.31 2.19 17.88
CA VAL A 48 1.47 0.78 17.48
C VAL A 48 0.14 0.19 17.01
N MET A 49 -0.96 0.51 17.67
CA MET A 49 -2.29 0.04 17.27
C MET A 49 -2.68 0.52 15.87
N GLN A 50 -2.51 1.83 15.59
CA GLN A 50 -2.81 2.42 14.27
C GLN A 50 -1.90 1.87 13.17
N LEU A 51 -0.62 1.68 13.45
CA LEU A 51 0.34 1.09 12.51
C LEU A 51 -0.02 -0.37 12.19
N LYS A 52 -0.42 -1.17 13.18
CA LYS A 52 -0.89 -2.55 12.95
C LYS A 52 -2.14 -2.60 12.09
N GLU A 53 -3.04 -1.63 12.22
CA GLU A 53 -4.23 -1.56 11.37
C GLU A 53 -3.87 -1.21 9.92
N SER A 54 -2.95 -0.25 9.75
CA SER A 54 -2.44 0.13 8.43
C SER A 54 -1.73 -1.05 7.74
N LEU A 55 -0.89 -1.77 8.48
CA LEU A 55 -0.18 -2.95 7.97
C LEU A 55 -1.15 -4.02 7.46
N LYS A 56 -2.23 -4.31 8.18
CA LYS A 56 -3.25 -5.28 7.72
C LYS A 56 -3.89 -4.91 6.39
N LEU A 57 -4.04 -3.62 6.11
CA LEU A 57 -4.58 -3.13 4.82
C LEU A 57 -3.55 -3.25 3.69
N GLU A 58 -2.27 -3.17 4.01
CA GLU A 58 -1.19 -3.36 3.05
C GLU A 58 -0.98 -4.85 2.74
N GLU A 59 -1.01 -5.71 3.77
CA GLU A 59 -0.89 -7.16 3.61
C GLU A 59 -2.03 -7.73 2.76
N SER A 60 -3.26 -7.24 2.93
CA SER A 60 -4.40 -7.65 2.08
C SER A 60 -4.31 -7.14 0.64
N HIS A 61 -3.51 -6.10 0.39
CA HIS A 61 -3.22 -5.61 -0.96
C HIS A 61 -2.12 -6.44 -1.64
N GLY A 62 -1.07 -6.82 -0.89
CA GLY A 62 0.02 -7.66 -1.39
C GLY A 62 -0.46 -9.04 -1.88
N ASP A 63 -1.42 -9.66 -1.19
CA ASP A 63 -2.05 -10.93 -1.58
C ASP A 63 -2.73 -10.87 -2.97
N MET A 64 -3.19 -9.67 -3.37
CA MET A 64 -3.81 -9.45 -4.68
C MET A 64 -2.78 -9.24 -5.80
N GLY A 65 -1.61 -8.67 -5.47
CA GLY A 65 -0.49 -8.47 -6.42
C GLY A 65 0.18 -9.77 -6.86
N ASP A 66 0.14 -10.82 -6.03
CA ASP A 66 0.62 -12.15 -6.40
C ASP A 66 -0.29 -12.84 -7.44
N MET A 67 -1.60 -12.57 -7.42
CA MET A 67 -2.52 -13.08 -8.44
C MET A 67 -2.32 -12.43 -9.82
N GLU A 68 -1.95 -11.15 -9.88
CA GLU A 68 -1.70 -10.45 -11.15
C GLU A 68 -0.41 -10.96 -11.83
N ASN A 69 0.61 -11.33 -11.05
CA ASN A 69 1.82 -11.96 -11.58
C ASN A 69 1.54 -13.38 -12.12
N ILE A 70 0.73 -14.19 -11.43
CA ILE A 70 0.35 -15.53 -11.91
C ILE A 70 -0.41 -15.45 -13.24
N ALA A 71 -1.33 -14.48 -13.40
CA ALA A 71 -2.06 -14.29 -14.66
C ALA A 71 -1.13 -13.90 -15.82
N ARG A 72 -0.14 -13.05 -15.56
CA ARG A 72 0.84 -12.57 -16.55
C ARG A 72 1.82 -13.66 -16.99
N ASP A 73 2.25 -14.51 -16.05
CA ASP A 73 3.13 -15.65 -16.31
C ASP A 73 2.42 -16.76 -17.10
N ASN A 74 1.12 -16.95 -16.85
CA ASN A 74 0.30 -17.90 -17.60
C ASN A 74 0.02 -17.43 -19.04
N MET A 75 -0.16 -16.12 -19.28
CA MET A 75 -0.37 -15.57 -20.62
C MET A 75 0.89 -15.65 -21.50
N SER A 76 2.09 -15.54 -20.91
CA SER A 76 3.35 -15.81 -21.62
C SER A 76 3.50 -17.28 -22.00
N SER A 77 3.01 -18.20 -21.17
CA SER A 77 3.08 -19.65 -21.40
C SER A 77 2.16 -20.14 -22.52
N MET A 78 1.04 -19.45 -22.79
CA MET A 78 0.11 -19.81 -23.87
C MET A 78 0.51 -19.28 -25.26
N SER A 79 1.52 -18.41 -25.36
CA SER A 79 1.95 -17.78 -26.62
C SER A 79 2.89 -18.65 -27.48
N MET A 80 3.31 -19.84 -27.03
CA MET A 80 4.34 -20.64 -27.74
C MET A 80 3.81 -21.69 -28.73
N PHE A 81 2.50 -21.89 -28.84
CA PHE A 81 1.91 -22.74 -29.87
C PHE A 81 1.43 -21.88 -31.05
N GLY A 82 2.38 -21.47 -31.89
CA GLY A 82 2.08 -20.89 -33.20
C GLY A 82 1.29 -21.89 -34.06
N PRO A 83 0.45 -21.41 -35.01
CA PRO A 83 -0.41 -22.27 -35.79
C PRO A 83 0.43 -23.24 -36.63
N SER A 84 0.29 -24.53 -36.37
CA SER A 84 0.92 -25.58 -37.18
C SER A 84 0.43 -25.45 -38.62
N ALA A 85 1.35 -25.19 -39.54
CA ALA A 85 1.07 -25.07 -40.96
C ALA A 85 0.75 -26.44 -41.57
N ARG A 86 -0.44 -26.48 -42.20
CA ARG A 86 -0.94 -27.31 -43.33
C ARG A 86 -0.44 -28.74 -43.50
#